data_AF-E8NDM8-F1
#
_entry.id   AF-E8NDM8-F1
#
_cell.length_a   1.000
_cell.length_b   1.000
_cell.length_c   1.000
_cell.angle_alpha   90.00
_cell.angle_beta   90.00
_cell.angle_gamma   90.00
#
_symmetry.space_group_name_H-M   'P 1'
#
loop_
_entity.id
_entity.type
_entity.pdbx_description
1 polymer ?
#
loop_
_entity_poly.entity_id
_entity_poly.type
_entity_poly.pdbx_seq_one_letter_code
_entity_poly.pdbx_strand_id
1 'polypeptide(L)'
;MSVTTSVMQPEVDWSASDLEAAFAAPSFDPTVLSPDSDAIVEADWAVAGAVAAILGLALGVVLYICSVCGARSFSACYSAVISYWGRGC
;
A
#
# COMPACT_ATOMS: atom_id res chain seq x y z
N MET A 1 -44.57 -39.54 -11.44
CA MET A 1 -43.20 -39.03 -11.31
C MET A 1 -43.31 -37.59 -10.86
N SER A 2 -43.21 -37.34 -9.56
CA SER A 2 -43.29 -36.01 -8.95
C SER A 2 -41.92 -35.71 -8.36
N VAL A 3 -41.24 -34.69 -8.91
CA VAL A 3 -39.95 -34.21 -8.43
C VAL A 3 -40.22 -33.23 -7.31
N THR A 4 -39.93 -33.63 -6.07
CA THR A 4 -39.90 -32.74 -4.91
C THR A 4 -38.57 -31.98 -4.92
N THR A 5 -38.61 -30.70 -5.30
CA THR A 5 -37.47 -29.78 -5.11
C THR A 5 -37.47 -29.31 -3.66
N SER A 6 -36.66 -29.95 -2.81
CA SER A 6 -36.39 -29.46 -1.46
C SER A 6 -35.43 -28.27 -1.56
N VAL A 7 -35.96 -27.05 -1.44
CA VAL A 7 -35.13 -25.86 -1.22
C VAL A 7 -34.67 -25.90 0.23
N MET A 8 -33.40 -26.19 0.44
CA MET A 8 -32.74 -26.06 1.74
C MET A 8 -32.65 -24.56 2.08
N GLN A 9 -33.67 -24.02 2.77
CA GLN A 9 -33.59 -22.72 3.42
C GLN A 9 -32.87 -22.92 4.76
N PRO A 10 -31.69 -22.32 5.01
CA PRO A 10 -31.14 -22.29 6.35
C PRO A 10 -32.02 -21.36 7.20
N GLU A 11 -32.75 -21.95 8.14
CA GLU A 11 -33.50 -21.22 9.16
C GLU A 11 -32.45 -20.57 10.07
N VAL A 12 -32.17 -19.28 9.87
CA VAL A 12 -31.21 -18.57 10.71
C VAL A 12 -31.88 -18.26 12.03
N ASP A 13 -31.77 -19.20 12.96
CA ASP A 13 -32.13 -19.03 14.37
C ASP A 13 -31.08 -18.14 15.03
N TRP A 14 -31.33 -16.84 15.10
CA TRP A 14 -30.47 -15.90 15.80
C TRP A 14 -30.68 -16.06 17.30
N SER A 15 -29.98 -17.02 17.90
CA SER A 15 -30.05 -17.24 19.34
C SER A 15 -29.40 -16.06 20.08
N ALA A 16 -29.97 -15.65 21.22
CA ALA A 16 -29.38 -14.58 22.04
C ALA A 16 -27.93 -14.92 22.46
N SER A 17 -27.61 -16.21 22.57
CA SER A 17 -26.26 -16.72 22.80
C SER A 17 -25.28 -16.42 21.66
N ASP A 18 -25.72 -16.39 20.41
CA ASP A 18 -24.85 -16.06 19.27
C ASP A 18 -24.53 -14.56 19.25
N LEU A 19 -25.49 -13.72 19.64
CA LEU A 19 -25.27 -12.28 19.81
C LEU A 19 -24.36 -12.01 21.01
N GLU A 20 -24.55 -12.71 22.13
CA GLU A 20 -23.67 -12.64 23.31
C GLU A 20 -22.25 -13.10 22.96
N ALA A 21 -22.07 -14.09 22.07
CA ALA A 21 -20.76 -14.50 21.58
C ALA A 21 -20.12 -13.46 20.64
N ALA A 22 -20.93 -12.70 19.89
CA ALA A 22 -20.46 -11.58 19.06
C ALA A 22 -20.13 -10.32 19.88
N PHE A 23 -20.79 -10.12 21.03
CA PHE A 23 -20.56 -9.03 21.98
C PHE A 23 -19.62 -9.41 23.14
N ALA A 24 -19.31 -10.69 23.33
CA ALA A 24 -18.18 -11.15 24.12
C ALA A 24 -16.96 -10.51 23.50
N ALA A 25 -16.49 -9.45 24.16
CA ALA A 25 -15.68 -8.39 23.57
C ALA A 25 -14.59 -8.94 22.65
N PRO A 26 -14.28 -8.28 21.53
CA PRO A 26 -13.04 -8.56 20.80
C PRO A 26 -11.93 -8.53 21.85
N SER A 27 -11.35 -9.70 22.14
CA SER A 27 -10.29 -9.80 23.13
C SER A 27 -9.24 -8.81 22.69
N PHE A 28 -9.00 -7.78 23.50
CA PHE A 28 -7.89 -6.86 23.26
C PHE A 28 -6.65 -7.74 23.16
N ASP A 29 -6.13 -7.89 21.94
CA ASP A 29 -4.91 -8.61 21.68
C ASP A 29 -3.77 -7.61 21.93
N PRO A 30 -3.04 -7.72 23.05
CA PRO A 30 -2.04 -6.73 23.42
C PRO A 30 -0.77 -6.85 22.58
N THR A 31 -0.74 -7.67 21.51
CA THR A 31 0.41 -7.73 20.59
C THR A 31 0.71 -6.37 19.97
N VAL A 32 -0.29 -5.49 19.85
CA VAL A 32 -0.10 -4.09 19.39
C VAL A 32 0.58 -3.19 20.43
N LEU A 33 0.66 -3.60 21.70
CA LEU A 33 1.31 -2.86 22.80
C LEU A 33 2.63 -3.52 23.25
N SER A 34 3.12 -4.51 22.52
CA SER A 34 4.42 -5.11 22.81
C SER A 34 5.53 -4.07 22.55
N PRO A 35 6.55 -3.94 23.40
CA PRO A 35 7.68 -3.03 23.10
C PRO A 35 8.37 -3.33 21.75
N ASP A 36 8.19 -4.53 21.20
CA ASP A 36 8.65 -4.90 19.86
C ASP A 36 7.80 -4.27 18.73
N SER A 37 6.51 -3.94 18.96
CA SER A 37 5.65 -3.34 17.93
C SER A 37 6.08 -1.90 17.61
N ASP A 38 6.48 -1.12 18.60
CA ASP A 38 7.03 0.23 18.39
C ASP A 38 8.34 0.18 17.58
N ALA A 39 9.19 -0.83 17.83
CA ALA A 39 10.43 -1.03 17.08
C ALA A 39 10.18 -1.43 15.61
N ILE A 40 9.15 -2.25 15.35
CA ILE A 40 8.74 -2.62 14.00
C ILE A 40 8.17 -1.40 13.26
N VAL A 41 7.31 -0.62 13.91
CA VAL A 41 6.71 0.59 13.34
C VAL A 41 7.78 1.63 13.00
N GLU A 42 8.73 1.89 13.90
CA GLU A 42 9.85 2.81 13.65
C GLU A 42 10.73 2.34 12.48
N ALA A 43 10.99 1.02 12.37
CA ALA A 43 11.73 0.46 11.25
C ALA A 43 11.01 0.66 9.91
N ASP A 44 9.69 0.48 9.88
CA ASP A 44 8.88 0.70 8.68
C ASP A 44 8.88 2.19 8.25
N TRP A 45 8.78 3.12 9.19
CA TRP A 45 8.88 4.56 8.90
C TRP A 45 10.26 4.95 8.40
N ALA A 46 11.33 4.35 8.93
CA ALA A 46 12.68 4.58 8.44
C ALA A 46 12.85 4.12 6.98
N VAL A 47 12.30 2.95 6.63
CA VAL A 47 12.30 2.44 5.25
C VAL A 47 11.49 3.35 4.33
N ALA A 48 10.29 3.77 4.75
CA ALA A 48 9.46 4.69 3.98
C ALA A 48 10.18 6.03 3.73
N GLY A 49 10.86 6.57 4.74
CA GLY A 49 11.68 7.78 4.63
C GLY A 49 12.84 7.62 3.65
N ALA A 50 13.56 6.50 3.70
CA ALA A 50 14.64 6.21 2.77
C ALA A 50 14.14 6.11 1.32
N VAL A 51 13.02 5.42 1.09
CA VAL A 51 12.41 5.32 -0.24
C VAL A 51 11.98 6.69 -0.75
N ALA A 52 11.33 7.51 0.09
CA ALA A 52 10.93 8.86 -0.27
C ALA A 52 12.13 9.75 -0.63
N ALA A 53 13.23 9.65 0.12
CA ALA A 53 14.46 10.39 -0.16
C ALA A 53 15.08 9.97 -1.50
N ILE A 54 15.15 8.67 -1.79
CA ILE A 54 15.70 8.14 -3.06
C ILE A 54 14.83 8.59 -4.23
N LEU A 55 13.50 8.50 -4.11
CA LEU A 55 12.58 8.95 -5.15
C LEU A 55 12.67 10.46 -5.37
N GLY A 56 12.78 11.25 -4.30
CA GLY A 56 13.00 12.69 -4.37
C GLY A 56 14.29 13.04 -5.11
N LEU A 57 15.38 12.34 -4.80
CA LEU A 57 16.65 12.53 -5.49
C LEU A 57 16.55 12.16 -6.98
N ALA A 58 15.92 11.03 -7.30
CA ALA A 58 15.74 10.58 -8.67
C ALA A 58 14.96 11.60 -9.50
N LEU A 59 13.85 12.12 -8.97
CA LEU A 59 13.08 13.18 -9.61
C LEU A 59 13.89 14.47 -9.76
N GLY A 60 14.65 14.86 -8.74
CA GLY A 60 15.53 16.02 -8.78
C GLY A 60 16.57 15.94 -9.90
N VAL A 61 17.21 14.78 -10.06
CA VAL A 61 18.19 14.54 -11.14
C VAL A 61 17.52 14.62 -12.51
N VAL A 62 16.34 14.02 -12.69
CA VAL A 62 15.59 14.08 -13.95
C VAL A 62 15.22 15.53 -14.31
N LEU A 63 14.67 16.28 -13.35
CA LEU A 63 14.30 17.68 -13.57
C LEU A 63 15.52 18.55 -13.90
N TYR A 64 16.64 18.30 -13.22
CA TYR A 64 17.91 18.97 -13.51
C TYR A 64 18.35 18.73 -14.95
N ILE A 65 18.39 17.47 -15.40
CA ILE A 65 18.78 17.12 -16.78
C ILE A 65 17.87 17.82 -17.79
N CYS A 66 16.56 17.78 -17.56
CA CYS A 66 15.60 18.38 -18.49
C CYS A 66 15.68 19.92 -18.50
N SER A 67 16.03 20.54 -17.37
CA SER A 67 16.32 21.97 -17.30
C SER A 67 17.58 22.35 -18.08
N VAL A 68 18.67 21.59 -17.91
CA VAL A 68 19.94 21.82 -18.62
C VAL A 68 19.79 21.61 -20.13
N CYS A 69 19.04 20.60 -20.54
CA CYS A 69 18.78 20.31 -21.96
C CYS A 69 17.66 21.16 -22.58
N GLY A 70 17.03 22.07 -21.82
CA GLY A 70 15.98 22.96 -22.33
C GLY A 70 14.69 22.25 -22.79
N ALA A 71 14.41 21.05 -22.29
CA ALA A 71 13.26 20.26 -22.70
C ALA A 71 11.95 20.88 -22.15
N ARG A 72 11.06 21.30 -23.06
CA ARG A 72 9.74 21.88 -22.71
C ARG A 72 8.59 20.88 -22.69
N SER A 73 8.85 19.61 -23.01
CA SER A 73 7.85 18.55 -23.05
C SER A 73 8.37 17.27 -22.42
N PHE A 74 7.46 16.45 -21.89
CA PHE A 74 7.81 15.19 -21.23
C PHE A 74 8.59 14.24 -22.16
N SER A 75 8.18 14.14 -23.44
CA SER A 75 8.86 13.29 -24.43
C SER A 75 10.30 13.76 -24.70
N ALA A 76 10.52 15.07 -24.85
CA ALA A 76 11.86 15.62 -25.03
C ALA A 76 12.74 15.40 -23.79
N CYS A 77 12.16 15.57 -22.61
CA CYS A 77 12.83 15.36 -21.33
C CYS A 77 13.24 13.89 -21.15
N TYR A 78 12.36 12.95 -21.46
CA TYR A 78 12.66 11.51 -21.44
C TYR A 78 13.81 11.14 -22.41
N SER A 79 13.76 11.65 -23.65
CA SER A 79 14.83 11.44 -24.63
C SER A 79 16.16 12.02 -24.13
N ALA A 80 16.13 13.21 -23.52
CA ALA A 80 17.32 13.86 -22.97
C ALA A 80 17.92 13.06 -21.81
N VAL A 81 17.11 12.53 -20.88
CA VAL A 81 17.58 11.71 -19.76
C VAL A 81 18.29 10.44 -20.25
N ILE A 82 17.78 9.81 -21.31
CA ILE A 82 18.42 8.62 -21.90
C ILE A 82 19.75 8.97 -22.56
N SER A 83 19.82 10.08 -23.30
CA SER A 83 21.04 10.46 -24.02
C SER A 83 22.10 11.11 -23.11
N TYR A 84 21.69 11.68 -21.98
CA TYR A 84 22.53 12.49 -21.09
C TYR A 84 23.80 11.77 -20.65
N TRP A 85 23.69 10.47 -20.32
CA TRP A 85 24.80 9.67 -19.78
C TRP A 85 25.86 9.28 -20.81
N GLY A 86 25.57 9.38 -22.11
CA GLY A 86 26.50 8.95 -23.17
C GLY A 86 26.93 10.06 -24.11
N ARG A 87 26.06 11.04 -24.38
CA ARG A 87 26.29 12.11 -25.36
C ARG A 87 25.90 13.49 -24.85
N GLY A 88 25.27 13.59 -23.67
CA GLY A 88 24.67 14.82 -23.18
C GLY A 88 23.32 15.13 -23.85
N CYS A 89 23.10 16.41 -24.06
CA CYS A 89 22.10 16.97 -24.97
C CYS A 89 22.85 17.48 -26.22
#